data_AF-A0A059BLY7-F1
#
_entry.id   AF-A0A059BLY7-F1
#
_cell.length_a   1.000
_cell.length_b   1.000
_cell.length_c   1.000
_cell.angle_alpha   90.00
_cell.angle_beta   90.00
_cell.angle_gamma   90.00
#
_symmetry.space_group_name_H-M   'P 1'
#
loop_
_entity.id
_entity.type
_entity.pdbx_description
1 polymer ?
#
loop_
_entity_poly.entity_id
_entity_poly.type
_entity_poly.pdbx_seq_one_letter_code
_entity_poly.pdbx_strand_id
1 'polypeptide(L)'
;MASGQPFLLLLLFLFALFSLFDPRSRAAKLPFHPEDVLPLLPRQLSWPILNALRRPLDLLPAFVGAASPSNGSLAWKGACFCDNTAWLEFHNETWSEFGGGTLHIKVSKAHSWTCMDIYVFATPYHMTWDYYFLSREHTFEFKDGVSIFLMQAGMLGTLQALWDVFPLFSSTGWGEKSNIGFLKKHMGALVEQRPQPWVTNINIDDICDSHPRKIGRDNIHSGDFLAISKIRGRWGGFETLEKWVSGAYAGHTAVCLRDSEGKLWVGESGHDNEQGEDVIAVLPWDEWWEFELNKDDSNPHIALLPLHPDMRAKFNETAAWEHAESMNGKPYESIVLLYVASVMTVWNQMQPAYAANMWNEALNKRLGTEGLDLPDLLVETEMRGSSFAELLTIPEQDDWVYSDGKSASCVAFVLEISIQVTEFTIKDAYSLKFFENNSSRLPKWSNDGDDVELPFCQIQGRYRMELPGYNTMDLYPHMNERCPSLPPKYSRPSDC
;
A
#
# COMPACT_ATOMS: atom_id res chain seq x y z
N MET A 1 -21.57 6.54 30.63
CA MET A 1 -23.02 6.74 30.75
C MET A 1 -23.68 5.85 29.71
N ALA A 2 -24.25 4.72 30.15
CA ALA A 2 -24.88 3.71 29.31
C ALA A 2 -26.35 3.60 29.72
N SER A 3 -27.28 4.11 28.89
CA SER A 3 -28.71 3.90 29.13
C SER A 3 -29.59 3.98 27.86
N GLY A 4 -29.02 4.01 26.65
CA GLY A 4 -29.80 4.12 25.40
C GLY A 4 -30.11 2.81 24.67
N GLN A 5 -29.34 1.73 24.92
CA GLN A 5 -29.43 0.48 24.16
C GLN A 5 -30.71 -0.37 24.37
N PRO A 6 -31.33 -0.47 25.57
CA PRO A 6 -32.47 -1.38 25.74
C PRO A 6 -33.75 -0.86 25.08
N PHE A 7 -33.88 0.46 24.89
CA PHE A 7 -35.08 1.07 24.30
C PHE A 7 -35.16 0.84 22.77
N LEU A 8 -34.02 0.91 22.09
CA LEU A 8 -33.93 0.68 20.64
C LEU A 8 -34.18 -0.80 20.30
N LEU A 9 -33.64 -1.72 21.09
CA LEU A 9 -33.88 -3.16 20.96
C LEU A 9 -35.34 -3.53 21.22
N LEU A 10 -35.98 -2.89 22.21
CA LEU A 10 -37.40 -3.10 22.52
C LEU A 10 -38.31 -2.61 21.36
N LEU A 11 -37.97 -1.48 20.75
CA LEU A 11 -38.66 -0.93 19.58
C LEU A 11 -38.56 -1.84 18.35
N LEU A 12 -37.36 -2.36 18.06
CA LEU A 12 -37.13 -3.32 16.97
C LEU A 12 -37.88 -4.64 17.20
N PHE A 13 -37.91 -5.12 18.45
CA PHE A 13 -38.62 -6.35 18.82
C PHE A 13 -40.15 -6.20 18.70
N LEU A 14 -40.69 -5.05 19.12
CA LEU A 14 -42.12 -4.72 18.96
C LEU A 14 -42.51 -4.59 17.49
N PHE A 15 -41.66 -4.01 16.63
CA PHE A 15 -41.87 -3.93 15.19
C PHE A 15 -41.90 -5.32 14.51
N ALA A 16 -40.98 -6.21 14.90
CA ALA A 16 -40.95 -7.58 14.41
C ALA A 16 -42.19 -8.38 14.84
N LEU A 17 -42.66 -8.19 16.07
CA LEU A 17 -43.90 -8.79 16.57
C LEU A 17 -45.14 -8.30 15.81
N PHE A 18 -45.24 -7.00 15.51
CA PHE A 18 -46.36 -6.45 14.73
C PHE A 18 -46.43 -6.99 13.30
N SER A 19 -45.30 -7.41 12.73
CA SER A 19 -45.21 -7.97 11.38
C SER A 19 -45.68 -9.44 11.31
N LEU A 20 -45.77 -10.14 12.45
CA LEU A 20 -46.13 -11.56 12.52
C LEU A 20 -47.64 -11.81 12.74
N PHE A 21 -48.44 -10.78 13.09
CA PHE A 21 -49.82 -10.96 13.55
C PHE A 21 -50.93 -10.57 12.56
N ASP A 22 -50.63 -10.14 11.32
CA ASP A 22 -51.69 -9.85 10.34
C ASP A 22 -51.37 -10.39 8.92
N PRO A 23 -51.99 -11.50 8.49
CA PRO A 23 -51.81 -12.04 7.13
C PRO A 23 -52.50 -11.18 6.04
N ARG A 24 -53.14 -10.06 6.39
CA ARG A 24 -53.88 -9.17 5.47
C ARG A 24 -53.33 -7.74 5.39
N SER A 25 -52.14 -7.46 5.93
CA SER A 25 -51.47 -6.20 5.62
C SER A 25 -50.92 -6.29 4.18
N ARG A 26 -51.63 -5.68 3.23
CA ARG A 26 -51.04 -5.19 1.97
C ARG A 26 -49.68 -4.60 2.32
N ALA A 27 -48.61 -5.01 1.63
CA ALA A 27 -47.26 -4.51 1.80
C ALA A 27 -47.30 -2.98 2.01
N ALA A 28 -47.25 -2.56 3.28
CA ALA A 28 -47.15 -1.17 3.61
C ALA A 28 -45.80 -0.76 3.04
N LYS A 29 -45.78 0.19 2.10
CA LYS A 29 -44.53 0.79 1.63
C LYS A 29 -43.90 1.43 2.86
N LEU A 30 -42.99 0.70 3.51
CA LEU A 30 -42.20 1.24 4.60
C LEU A 30 -41.48 2.48 4.06
N PRO A 31 -41.38 3.57 4.84
CA PRO A 31 -40.67 4.78 4.40
C PRO A 31 -39.16 4.57 4.24
N PHE A 32 -38.67 3.41 4.71
CA PHE A 32 -37.29 2.96 4.62
C PHE A 32 -37.22 1.56 4.02
N HIS A 33 -36.16 1.28 3.27
CA HIS A 33 -35.82 -0.07 2.85
C HIS A 33 -34.98 -0.73 3.96
N PRO A 34 -35.16 -2.01 4.29
CA PRO A 34 -34.34 -2.70 5.30
C PRO A 34 -32.83 -2.62 5.02
N GLU A 35 -32.44 -2.55 3.74
CA GLU A 35 -31.05 -2.36 3.31
C GLU A 35 -30.47 -0.99 3.70
N ASP A 36 -31.31 0.04 3.85
CA ASP A 36 -30.88 1.40 4.19
C ASP A 36 -30.33 1.50 5.63
N VAL A 37 -30.59 0.49 6.47
CA VAL A 37 -30.13 0.43 7.86
C VAL A 37 -28.81 -0.34 7.99
N LEU A 38 -28.44 -1.16 7.00
CA LEU A 38 -27.18 -1.92 6.99
C LEU A 38 -25.93 -1.07 7.25
N PRO A 39 -25.79 0.17 6.74
CA PRO A 39 -24.62 1.00 7.01
C PRO A 39 -24.51 1.46 8.47
N LEU A 40 -25.63 1.46 9.21
CA LEU A 40 -25.70 1.88 10.61
C LEU A 40 -25.44 0.72 11.59
N LEU A 41 -25.39 -0.52 11.08
CA LEU A 41 -25.09 -1.70 11.88
C LEU A 41 -23.57 -1.94 11.99
N PRO A 42 -23.09 -2.51 13.12
CA PRO A 42 -21.70 -2.94 13.25
C PRO A 42 -21.28 -3.84 12.09
N ARG A 43 -20.04 -3.67 11.60
CA ARG A 43 -19.50 -4.42 10.44
C ARG A 43 -19.66 -5.94 10.56
N GLN A 44 -19.56 -6.47 11.77
CA GLN A 44 -19.73 -7.90 12.06
C GLN A 44 -21.14 -8.43 11.71
N LEU A 45 -22.15 -7.56 11.72
CA LEU A 45 -23.54 -7.88 11.42
C LEU A 45 -23.91 -7.47 9.99
N SER A 46 -23.44 -6.31 9.52
CA SER A 46 -23.77 -5.83 8.17
C SER A 46 -23.02 -6.54 7.05
N TRP A 47 -21.75 -6.91 7.25
CA TRP A 47 -20.90 -7.49 6.21
C TRP A 47 -21.38 -8.87 5.70
N PRO A 48 -21.78 -9.83 6.56
CA PRO A 48 -22.34 -11.10 6.10
C PRO A 48 -23.65 -10.92 5.31
N ILE A 49 -24.47 -9.95 5.70
CA ILE A 49 -25.74 -9.66 5.03
C ILE A 49 -25.49 -9.00 3.67
N LEU A 50 -24.55 -8.05 3.59
CA LEU A 50 -24.15 -7.42 2.33
C LEU A 50 -23.59 -8.44 1.33
N ASN A 51 -22.73 -9.35 1.78
CA ASN A 51 -22.16 -10.41 0.93
C ASN A 51 -23.21 -11.43 0.46
N ALA A 52 -24.31 -11.62 1.20
CA ALA A 52 -25.40 -12.49 0.78
C ALA A 52 -26.36 -11.83 -0.23
N LEU A 53 -26.48 -10.50 -0.18
CA LEU A 53 -27.41 -9.73 -1.00
C LEU A 53 -26.79 -9.18 -2.29
N ARG A 54 -25.46 -9.06 -2.35
CA ARG A 54 -24.73 -8.35 -3.42
C ARG A 54 -23.54 -9.17 -3.91
N ARG A 55 -23.19 -9.00 -5.18
CA ARG A 55 -21.95 -9.59 -5.72
C ARG A 55 -20.73 -8.81 -5.20
N PRO A 56 -19.55 -9.42 -5.11
CA PRO A 56 -18.33 -8.72 -4.69
C PRO A 56 -18.03 -7.46 -5.50
N LEU A 57 -18.32 -7.46 -6.82
CA LEU A 57 -18.15 -6.31 -7.70
C LEU A 57 -19.07 -5.12 -7.32
N ASP A 58 -20.27 -5.41 -6.81
CA ASP A 58 -21.22 -4.39 -6.38
C ASP A 58 -20.75 -3.66 -5.10
N LEU A 59 -19.73 -4.18 -4.42
CA LEU A 59 -19.14 -3.62 -3.21
C LEU A 59 -17.85 -2.82 -3.50
N LEU A 60 -17.52 -2.55 -4.77
CA LEU A 60 -16.39 -1.72 -5.18
C LEU A 60 -16.87 -0.32 -5.60
N PRO A 61 -16.01 0.72 -5.51
CA PRO A 61 -16.34 2.04 -6.04
C PRO A 61 -16.61 1.96 -7.55
N ALA A 62 -17.83 2.27 -7.96
CA ALA A 62 -18.22 2.29 -9.36
C ALA A 62 -17.82 3.62 -9.99
N PHE A 63 -16.99 3.59 -11.03
CA PHE A 63 -16.67 4.80 -11.77
C PHE A 63 -17.91 5.33 -12.50
N VAL A 64 -18.28 6.57 -12.19
CA VAL A 64 -19.47 7.24 -12.73
C VAL A 64 -19.10 8.05 -13.97
N GLY A 65 -17.95 8.71 -13.94
CA GLY A 65 -17.43 9.51 -15.04
C GLY A 65 -16.48 10.59 -14.56
N ALA A 66 -15.80 11.23 -15.51
CA ALA A 66 -14.92 12.37 -15.27
C ALA A 66 -15.61 13.67 -15.68
N ALA A 67 -15.73 14.61 -14.75
CA ALA A 67 -16.16 15.97 -15.02
C ALA A 67 -14.95 16.78 -15.51
N SER A 68 -14.99 17.22 -16.77
CA SER A 68 -13.90 17.94 -17.44
C SER A 68 -14.45 19.13 -18.24
N PRO A 69 -13.61 20.11 -18.63
CA PRO A 69 -14.06 21.28 -19.40
C PRO A 69 -14.62 20.95 -20.79
N SER A 70 -14.23 19.81 -21.36
CA SER A 70 -14.65 19.36 -22.69
C SER A 70 -15.91 18.51 -22.68
N ASN A 71 -16.25 17.91 -21.54
CA ASN A 71 -17.45 17.10 -21.37
C ASN A 71 -18.57 17.95 -20.79
N GLY A 72 -19.76 17.89 -21.39
CA GLY A 72 -20.97 18.53 -20.86
C GLY A 72 -21.43 17.91 -19.53
N SER A 73 -22.71 18.10 -19.19
CA SER A 73 -23.27 17.50 -17.97
C SER A 73 -23.22 15.96 -18.02
N LEU A 74 -22.60 15.34 -17.02
CA LEU A 74 -22.64 13.90 -16.77
C LEU A 74 -23.99 13.55 -16.15
N ALA A 75 -24.56 12.39 -16.50
CA ALA A 75 -25.78 11.88 -15.88
C ALA A 75 -25.64 10.40 -15.55
N TRP A 76 -26.13 9.98 -14.39
CA TRP A 76 -26.06 8.58 -13.94
C TRP A 76 -27.22 8.22 -13.01
N LYS A 77 -27.31 6.92 -12.72
CA LYS A 77 -28.21 6.36 -11.73
C LYS A 77 -27.43 5.97 -10.48
N GLY A 78 -27.75 6.59 -9.36
CA GLY A 78 -27.20 6.28 -8.05
C GLY A 78 -27.82 5.04 -7.40
N ALA A 79 -27.33 4.68 -6.22
CA ALA A 79 -27.92 3.61 -5.42
C ALA A 79 -29.23 4.07 -4.79
N CYS A 80 -29.23 5.28 -4.21
CA CYS A 80 -30.37 5.95 -3.60
C CYS A 80 -31.15 6.81 -4.60
N PHE A 81 -30.46 7.63 -5.41
CA PHE A 81 -31.09 8.60 -6.29
C PHE A 81 -31.05 8.13 -7.75
N CYS A 82 -32.20 8.14 -8.42
CA CYS A 82 -32.31 7.57 -9.77
C CYS A 82 -31.87 8.52 -10.90
N ASP A 83 -31.98 9.82 -10.67
CA ASP A 83 -31.74 10.85 -11.69
C ASP A 83 -30.68 11.83 -11.17
N ASN A 84 -29.41 11.52 -11.42
CA ASN A 84 -28.28 12.31 -10.95
C ASN A 84 -27.58 12.97 -12.12
N THR A 85 -27.12 14.20 -11.93
CA THR A 85 -26.33 14.94 -12.92
C THR A 85 -25.18 15.69 -12.27
N ALA A 86 -24.04 15.79 -12.96
CA ALA A 86 -22.91 16.59 -12.52
C ALA A 86 -22.36 17.46 -13.66
N TRP A 87 -21.91 18.66 -13.35
CA TRP A 87 -21.22 19.55 -14.29
C TRP A 87 -20.17 20.39 -13.55
N LEU A 88 -19.16 20.86 -14.27
CA LEU A 88 -18.06 21.64 -13.71
C LEU A 88 -18.15 23.08 -14.23
N GLU A 89 -18.20 24.04 -13.32
CA GLU A 89 -18.17 25.48 -13.62
C GLU A 89 -16.80 26.05 -13.25
N PHE A 90 -16.07 26.59 -14.21
CA PHE A 90 -14.75 27.17 -13.93
C PHE A 90 -14.87 28.63 -13.48
N HIS A 91 -14.04 29.00 -12.52
CA HIS A 91 -13.89 30.36 -12.03
C HIS A 91 -12.47 30.85 -12.34
N ASN A 92 -12.38 31.92 -13.13
CA ASN A 92 -11.13 32.65 -13.34
C ASN A 92 -10.82 33.49 -12.10
N GLU A 93 -10.44 32.85 -11.00
CA GLU A 93 -9.73 33.57 -9.95
C GLU A 93 -8.28 33.74 -10.40
N THR A 94 -7.90 34.99 -10.64
CA THR A 94 -6.53 35.43 -10.85
C THR A 94 -5.66 34.85 -9.71
N TRP A 95 -4.42 34.44 -10.00
CA TRP A 95 -3.40 33.90 -9.07
C TRP A 95 -3.14 32.37 -9.06
N SER A 96 -3.82 31.54 -9.86
CA SER A 96 -3.35 30.16 -10.12
C SER A 96 -3.32 29.83 -11.62
N GLU A 97 -2.33 29.05 -12.08
CA GLU A 97 -2.14 28.73 -13.51
C GLU A 97 -3.31 27.94 -14.13
N PHE A 98 -4.17 27.30 -13.32
CA PHE A 98 -5.27 26.44 -13.81
C PHE A 98 -6.69 26.98 -13.57
N GLY A 99 -6.88 27.99 -12.70
CA GLY A 99 -8.21 28.53 -12.36
C GLY A 99 -9.09 27.49 -11.64
N GLY A 100 -9.53 27.79 -10.42
CA GLY A 100 -10.41 26.86 -9.67
C GLY A 100 -11.72 26.59 -10.42
N GLY A 101 -12.37 25.46 -10.14
CA GLY A 101 -13.69 25.13 -10.67
C GLY A 101 -14.61 24.52 -9.61
N THR A 102 -15.88 24.90 -9.66
CA THR A 102 -16.94 24.38 -8.81
C THR A 102 -17.60 23.19 -9.51
N LEU A 103 -17.49 22.01 -8.93
CA LEU A 103 -18.24 20.82 -9.33
C LEU A 103 -19.64 20.90 -8.74
N HIS A 104 -20.65 20.98 -9.60
CA HIS A 104 -22.06 20.90 -9.24
C HIS A 104 -22.54 19.47 -9.39
N ILE A 105 -23.23 18.96 -8.38
CA ILE A 105 -23.86 17.64 -8.38
C ILE A 105 -25.30 17.79 -7.93
N LYS A 106 -26.22 17.42 -8.80
CA LYS A 106 -27.65 17.42 -8.52
C LYS A 106 -28.14 15.98 -8.46
N VAL A 107 -28.59 15.57 -7.28
CA VAL A 107 -29.19 14.25 -7.06
C VAL A 107 -30.70 14.33 -6.92
N SER A 108 -31.42 13.44 -7.61
CA SER A 108 -32.88 13.47 -7.59
C SER A 108 -33.58 12.13 -7.70
N LYS A 109 -34.85 12.11 -7.26
CA LYS A 109 -35.71 10.92 -7.18
C LYS A 109 -35.12 9.81 -6.28
N ALA A 110 -35.03 10.09 -4.98
CA ALA A 110 -34.67 9.10 -3.96
C ALA A 110 -35.70 7.97 -3.91
N HIS A 111 -35.26 6.71 -3.84
CA HIS A 111 -36.17 5.57 -3.76
C HIS A 111 -36.73 5.34 -2.35
N SER A 112 -36.09 5.84 -1.30
CA SER A 112 -36.57 5.85 0.09
C SER A 112 -36.17 7.14 0.81
N TRP A 113 -36.73 7.37 2.00
CA TRP A 113 -36.39 8.57 2.80
C TRP A 113 -35.11 8.41 3.62
N THR A 114 -34.60 7.19 3.69
CA THR A 114 -33.44 6.82 4.51
C THR A 114 -32.26 6.35 3.67
N CYS A 115 -32.42 6.21 2.36
CA CYS A 115 -31.31 5.84 1.49
C CYS A 115 -30.29 6.98 1.41
N MET A 116 -29.07 6.59 1.05
CA MET A 116 -27.94 7.51 0.95
C MET A 116 -27.05 7.06 -0.20
N ASP A 117 -26.55 8.01 -0.98
CA ASP A 117 -25.42 7.75 -1.88
C ASP A 117 -24.14 8.29 -1.25
N ILE A 118 -23.04 7.57 -1.41
CA ILE A 118 -21.71 8.00 -1.00
C ILE A 118 -20.89 8.19 -2.28
N TYR A 119 -20.27 9.34 -2.46
CA TYR A 119 -19.44 9.65 -3.62
C TYR A 119 -17.99 9.89 -3.20
N VAL A 120 -17.07 9.39 -4.01
CA VAL A 120 -15.65 9.67 -3.96
C VAL A 120 -15.29 10.52 -5.18
N PHE A 121 -14.60 11.62 -4.94
CA PHE A 121 -14.15 12.59 -5.94
C PHE A 121 -12.64 12.59 -5.96
N ALA A 122 -12.04 12.19 -7.07
CA ALA A 122 -10.59 12.04 -7.20
C ALA A 122 -10.04 12.91 -8.33
N THR A 123 -8.95 13.61 -8.05
CA THR A 123 -8.03 14.21 -9.02
C THR A 123 -6.69 13.50 -8.91
N PRO A 124 -5.75 13.68 -9.86
CA PRO A 124 -4.41 13.10 -9.76
C PRO A 124 -3.65 13.47 -8.47
N TYR A 125 -4.03 14.56 -7.81
CA TYR A 125 -3.32 15.11 -6.65
C TYR A 125 -4.18 15.19 -5.37
N HIS A 126 -5.50 15.00 -5.45
CA HIS A 126 -6.40 15.20 -4.33
C HIS A 126 -7.62 14.29 -4.42
N MET A 127 -8.04 13.69 -3.30
CA MET A 127 -9.29 12.94 -3.22
C MET A 127 -10.13 13.45 -2.04
N THR A 128 -11.42 13.63 -2.28
CA THR A 128 -12.42 13.98 -1.27
C THR A 128 -13.66 13.12 -1.44
N TRP A 129 -14.60 13.17 -0.51
CA TRP A 129 -15.83 12.41 -0.58
C TRP A 129 -16.98 13.19 0.04
N ASP A 130 -18.21 12.87 -0.38
CA ASP A 130 -19.40 13.36 0.29
C ASP A 130 -20.52 12.32 0.24
N TYR A 131 -21.54 12.52 1.07
CA TYR A 131 -22.72 11.69 1.14
C TYR A 131 -23.98 12.53 0.94
N TYR A 132 -24.91 11.98 0.17
CA TYR A 132 -26.17 12.64 -0.13
C TYR A 132 -27.33 11.84 0.42
N PHE A 133 -28.13 12.49 1.25
CA PHE A 133 -29.36 11.95 1.86
C PHE A 133 -30.60 12.76 1.46
N LEU A 134 -30.42 13.92 0.81
CA LEU A 134 -31.50 14.79 0.35
C LEU A 134 -31.36 15.06 -1.15
N SER A 135 -32.48 15.07 -1.85
CA SER A 135 -32.52 15.52 -3.24
C SER A 135 -32.32 17.03 -3.28
N ARG A 136 -31.09 17.46 -3.60
CA ARG A 136 -30.72 18.86 -3.81
C ARG A 136 -29.48 18.95 -4.71
N GLU A 137 -29.10 20.17 -5.01
CA GLU A 137 -27.83 20.49 -5.62
C GLU A 137 -26.75 20.65 -4.55
N HIS A 138 -25.57 20.12 -4.83
CA HIS A 138 -24.39 20.12 -4.00
C HIS A 138 -23.23 20.69 -4.82
N THR A 139 -22.34 21.45 -4.17
CA THR A 139 -21.21 22.10 -4.84
C THR A 139 -19.90 21.82 -4.12
N PHE A 140 -18.85 21.62 -4.90
CA PHE A 140 -17.50 21.33 -4.42
C PHE A 140 -16.46 22.13 -5.17
N GLU A 141 -15.54 22.77 -4.46
CA GLU A 141 -14.42 23.49 -5.08
C GLU A 141 -13.25 22.55 -5.37
N PHE A 142 -12.79 22.56 -6.62
CA PHE A 142 -11.62 21.81 -7.07
C PHE A 142 -10.68 22.72 -7.86
N LYS A 143 -9.42 22.31 -8.01
CA LYS A 143 -8.44 23.02 -8.82
C LYS A 143 -8.32 22.47 -10.25
N ASP A 144 -8.66 21.19 -10.44
CA ASP A 144 -8.49 20.44 -11.69
C ASP A 144 -9.73 19.59 -11.99
N GLY A 145 -9.74 18.91 -13.13
CA GLY A 145 -10.80 17.95 -13.49
C GLY A 145 -10.93 16.80 -12.48
N VAL A 146 -12.17 16.32 -12.30
CA VAL A 146 -12.53 15.41 -11.20
C VAL A 146 -13.15 14.12 -11.72
N SER A 147 -12.59 12.99 -11.31
CA SER A 147 -13.18 11.65 -11.46
C SER A 147 -14.16 11.38 -10.33
N ILE A 148 -15.39 10.99 -10.68
CA ILE A 148 -16.48 10.72 -9.74
C ILE A 148 -16.68 9.21 -9.64
N PHE A 149 -16.68 8.70 -8.42
CA PHE A 149 -16.96 7.30 -8.09
C PHE A 149 -18.15 7.22 -7.13
N LEU A 150 -19.08 6.32 -7.40
CA LEU A 150 -20.22 6.01 -6.53
C LEU A 150 -19.89 4.79 -5.69
N MET A 151 -20.09 4.90 -4.38
CA MET A 151 -20.01 3.80 -3.44
C MET A 151 -21.41 3.42 -2.96
N GLN A 152 -21.65 2.12 -2.79
CA GLN A 152 -22.91 1.67 -2.20
C GLN A 152 -23.04 2.16 -0.75
N ALA A 153 -24.25 2.52 -0.34
CA ALA A 153 -24.55 3.11 0.98
C ALA A 153 -23.96 2.30 2.16
N GLY A 154 -23.89 0.96 2.03
CA GLY A 154 -23.31 0.03 3.00
C GLY A 154 -21.79 0.19 3.23
N MET A 155 -21.13 1.07 2.49
CA MET A 155 -19.67 1.24 2.49
C MET A 155 -19.16 2.43 3.31
N LEU A 156 -19.95 2.99 4.23
CA LEU A 156 -19.51 4.00 5.21
C LEU A 156 -18.19 3.60 5.92
N GLY A 157 -18.01 2.32 6.22
CA GLY A 157 -16.76 1.81 6.76
C GLY A 157 -15.57 1.88 5.80
N THR A 158 -15.79 1.71 4.49
CA THR A 158 -14.77 1.89 3.44
C THR A 158 -14.39 3.36 3.28
N LEU A 159 -15.36 4.27 3.41
CA LEU A 159 -15.15 5.73 3.40
C LEU A 159 -14.31 6.22 4.59
N GLN A 160 -14.57 5.66 5.79
CA GLN A 160 -13.78 5.94 6.98
C GLN A 160 -12.34 5.40 6.84
N ALA A 161 -12.17 4.24 6.20
CA ALA A 161 -10.85 3.71 5.86
C ALA A 161 -10.11 4.63 4.88
N LEU A 162 -10.80 5.13 3.86
CA LEU A 162 -10.26 6.11 2.90
C LEU A 162 -9.78 7.39 3.62
N TRP A 163 -10.54 7.93 4.58
CA TRP A 163 -10.15 9.12 5.36
C TRP A 163 -8.85 8.96 6.16
N ASP A 164 -8.59 7.77 6.72
CA ASP A 164 -7.34 7.48 7.43
C ASP A 164 -6.15 7.31 6.46
N VAL A 165 -6.40 7.08 5.17
CA VAL A 165 -5.40 6.73 4.14
C VAL A 165 -4.95 7.94 3.29
N PHE A 166 -5.84 8.84 2.87
CA PHE A 166 -5.42 9.98 2.01
C PHE A 166 -4.37 10.89 2.61
N PRO A 167 -4.45 11.28 3.90
CA PRO A 167 -3.45 12.15 4.50
C PRO A 167 -2.01 11.58 4.40
N LEU A 168 -1.87 10.26 4.31
CA LEU A 168 -0.58 9.56 4.23
C LEU A 168 0.26 9.98 3.03
N PHE A 169 -0.39 10.33 1.91
CA PHE A 169 0.28 10.68 0.65
C PHE A 169 0.73 12.15 0.57
N SER A 170 0.44 12.97 1.60
CA SER A 170 0.85 14.37 1.61
C SER A 170 2.36 14.51 1.86
N SER A 171 3.04 15.35 1.06
CA SER A 171 4.46 15.68 1.25
C SER A 171 4.72 16.69 2.38
N THR A 172 3.67 17.12 3.09
CA THR A 172 3.76 18.12 4.15
C THR A 172 4.06 17.49 5.51
N GLY A 173 4.36 18.32 6.52
CA GLY A 173 4.44 17.86 7.91
C GLY A 173 3.12 17.31 8.47
N TRP A 174 1.97 17.57 7.82
CA TRP A 174 0.71 16.90 8.15
C TRP A 174 0.70 15.46 7.64
N GLY A 175 1.24 15.20 6.46
CA GLY A 175 1.41 13.84 5.94
C GLY A 175 2.35 13.00 6.81
N GLU A 176 3.51 13.57 7.21
CA GLU A 176 4.42 12.92 8.16
C GLU A 176 3.70 12.51 9.45
N LYS A 177 2.97 13.43 10.09
CA LYS A 177 2.21 13.13 11.32
C LYS A 177 1.13 12.09 11.09
N SER A 178 0.51 12.09 9.91
CA SER A 178 -0.54 11.13 9.56
C SER A 178 0.03 9.72 9.39
N ASN A 179 1.16 9.57 8.70
CA ASN A 179 1.88 8.29 8.60
C ASN A 179 2.28 7.75 9.97
N ILE A 180 2.89 8.59 10.80
CA ILE A 180 3.28 8.21 12.18
C ILE A 180 2.05 7.80 12.99
N GLY A 181 0.97 8.59 12.92
CA GLY A 181 -0.29 8.31 13.62
C GLY A 181 -0.94 7.01 13.18
N PHE A 182 -0.89 6.71 11.88
CA PHE A 182 -1.42 5.49 11.29
C PHE A 182 -0.64 4.27 11.77
N LEU A 183 0.70 4.28 11.67
CA LEU A 183 1.56 3.18 12.15
C LEU A 183 1.39 2.94 13.66
N LYS A 184 1.31 4.00 14.46
CA LYS A 184 1.03 3.90 15.92
C LYS A 184 -0.32 3.25 16.19
N LYS A 185 -1.37 3.70 15.50
CA LYS A 185 -2.76 3.24 15.72
C LYS A 185 -2.98 1.81 15.25
N HIS A 186 -2.44 1.45 14.10
CA HIS A 186 -2.77 0.20 13.41
C HIS A 186 -1.74 -0.92 13.61
N MET A 187 -0.48 -0.57 13.90
CA MET A 187 0.61 -1.54 14.08
C MET A 187 1.23 -1.49 15.48
N GLY A 188 0.97 -0.43 16.26
CA GLY A 188 1.58 -0.26 17.57
C GLY A 188 3.07 0.12 17.50
N ALA A 189 3.51 0.72 16.39
CA ALA A 189 4.88 1.24 16.27
C ALA A 189 5.17 2.31 17.33
N LEU A 190 6.39 2.38 17.85
CA LEU A 190 6.76 3.36 18.88
C LEU A 190 7.12 4.71 18.26
N VAL A 191 7.83 4.70 17.13
CA VAL A 191 8.30 5.88 16.36
C VAL A 191 8.80 6.98 17.28
N GLU A 192 9.98 6.74 17.86
CA GLU A 192 10.68 7.66 18.75
C GLU A 192 11.68 8.52 17.98
N GLN A 193 11.88 9.77 18.36
CA GLN A 193 12.82 10.64 17.69
C GLN A 193 14.25 10.39 18.20
N ARG A 194 15.22 10.29 17.30
CA ARG A 194 16.64 10.11 17.62
C ARG A 194 17.30 11.45 17.99
N PRO A 195 18.33 11.45 18.86
CA PRO A 195 19.22 12.59 19.02
C PRO A 195 19.92 12.94 17.70
N GLN A 196 20.28 14.21 17.53
CA GLN A 196 21.05 14.66 16.37
C GLN A 196 22.55 14.32 16.54
N PRO A 197 23.28 14.07 15.44
CA PRO A 197 22.86 14.13 14.04
C PRO A 197 22.04 12.91 13.59
N TRP A 198 21.12 13.12 12.63
CA TRP A 198 20.28 12.03 12.07
C TRP A 198 20.92 11.29 10.89
N VAL A 199 22.16 11.65 10.56
CA VAL A 199 22.96 11.04 9.50
C VAL A 199 24.27 10.60 10.11
N THR A 200 24.65 9.35 9.84
CA THR A 200 25.91 8.78 10.30
C THR A 200 27.01 9.10 9.30
N ASN A 201 28.18 9.51 9.77
CA ASN A 201 29.34 9.75 8.91
C ASN A 201 30.02 8.40 8.60
N ILE A 202 29.88 7.93 7.36
CA ILE A 202 30.41 6.65 6.91
C ILE A 202 31.61 6.92 5.99
N ASN A 203 32.78 6.38 6.34
CA ASN A 203 33.91 6.37 5.43
C ASN A 203 33.85 5.12 4.54
N ILE A 204 33.79 5.31 3.22
CA ILE A 204 33.61 4.24 2.24
C ILE A 204 34.94 3.84 1.60
N ASP A 205 35.93 4.74 1.71
CA ASP A 205 37.21 4.73 0.99
C ASP A 205 38.34 4.04 1.77
N ASP A 206 38.07 3.39 2.90
CA ASP A 206 39.07 2.59 3.62
C ASP A 206 39.35 1.26 2.88
N ILE A 207 39.70 1.35 1.60
CA ILE A 207 40.50 0.35 0.90
C ILE A 207 41.88 0.45 1.55
N CYS A 208 42.31 -0.61 2.24
CA CYS A 208 43.63 -0.64 2.84
C CYS A 208 44.70 -0.45 1.75
N ASP A 209 45.21 0.79 1.64
CA ASP A 209 46.34 1.16 0.80
C ASP A 209 47.49 0.18 1.10
N SER A 210 47.77 -0.67 0.09
CA SER A 210 48.91 -1.58 -0.09
C SER A 210 48.59 -3.06 -0.31
N HIS A 211 47.39 -3.58 -0.05
CA HIS A 211 47.07 -5.00 -0.34
C HIS A 211 45.59 -5.21 -0.73
N PRO A 212 45.28 -5.72 -1.94
CA PRO A 212 43.91 -5.75 -2.50
C PRO A 212 43.04 -6.87 -1.91
N ARG A 213 43.01 -7.10 -0.59
CA ARG A 213 42.25 -8.26 -0.06
C ARG A 213 41.73 -8.23 1.37
N LYS A 214 41.73 -7.10 2.09
CA LYS A 214 41.00 -7.00 3.37
C LYS A 214 40.24 -5.69 3.46
N ILE A 215 38.96 -5.78 3.13
CA ILE A 215 37.96 -4.80 3.53
C ILE A 215 37.85 -4.88 5.07
N GLY A 216 37.92 -3.73 5.74
CA GLY A 216 37.90 -3.64 7.20
C GLY A 216 36.51 -3.89 7.77
N ARG A 217 36.43 -4.21 9.07
CA ARG A 217 35.15 -4.38 9.78
C ARG A 217 34.21 -3.18 9.64
N ASP A 218 34.78 -1.98 9.58
CA ASP A 218 34.04 -0.72 9.59
C ASP A 218 33.49 -0.34 8.20
N ASN A 219 33.80 -1.11 7.15
CA ASN A 219 33.36 -0.83 5.78
C ASN A 219 32.03 -1.53 5.48
N ILE A 220 31.28 -0.95 4.55
CA ILE A 220 30.14 -1.62 3.90
C ILE A 220 30.68 -2.64 2.88
N HIS A 221 30.09 -3.83 2.80
CA HIS A 221 30.52 -4.89 1.91
C HIS A 221 29.40 -5.39 0.99
N SER A 222 29.80 -6.13 -0.04
CA SER A 222 28.88 -6.81 -0.95
C SER A 222 27.95 -7.76 -0.20
N GLY A 223 26.66 -7.67 -0.51
CA GLY A 223 25.58 -8.42 0.12
C GLY A 223 25.03 -7.81 1.41
N ASP A 224 25.63 -6.73 1.95
CA ASP A 224 25.01 -6.00 3.06
C ASP A 224 23.67 -5.40 2.60
N PHE A 225 22.67 -5.51 3.45
CA PHE A 225 21.27 -5.21 3.13
C PHE A 225 20.89 -3.83 3.65
N LEU A 226 20.14 -3.06 2.88
CA LEU A 226 19.59 -1.77 3.28
C LEU A 226 18.07 -1.90 3.46
N ALA A 227 17.60 -1.67 4.68
CA ALA A 227 16.18 -1.53 4.97
C ALA A 227 15.82 -0.04 4.98
N ILE A 228 14.83 0.35 4.18
CA ILE A 228 14.44 1.75 3.97
C ILE A 228 12.99 1.94 4.40
N SER A 229 12.70 3.06 5.06
CA SER A 229 11.37 3.42 5.55
C SER A 229 11.11 4.91 5.35
N LYS A 230 10.22 5.23 4.41
CA LYS A 230 9.73 6.55 4.07
C LYS A 230 8.39 6.81 4.76
N ILE A 231 8.13 8.05 5.17
CA ILE A 231 6.94 8.42 5.95
C ILE A 231 6.32 9.75 5.53
N ARG A 232 6.69 10.28 4.36
CA ARG A 232 6.16 11.52 3.82
C ARG A 232 5.98 11.42 2.30
N GLY A 233 5.03 12.17 1.76
CA GLY A 233 4.79 12.23 0.32
C GLY A 233 4.19 10.96 -0.26
N ARG A 234 4.20 10.87 -1.59
CA ARG A 234 3.66 9.72 -2.34
C ARG A 234 4.24 8.40 -1.83
N TRP A 235 5.56 8.31 -1.79
CA TRP A 235 6.28 7.10 -1.38
C TRP A 235 6.06 6.74 0.09
N GLY A 236 6.06 7.72 1.00
CA GLY A 236 5.76 7.45 2.41
C GLY A 236 4.34 6.95 2.65
N GLY A 237 3.37 7.40 1.85
CA GLY A 237 2.00 6.91 1.88
C GLY A 237 1.87 5.46 1.42
N PHE A 238 2.46 5.13 0.26
CA PHE A 238 2.50 3.76 -0.26
C PHE A 238 3.18 2.81 0.72
N GLU A 239 4.38 3.17 1.16
CA GLU A 239 5.12 2.34 2.10
C GLU A 239 4.41 2.16 3.45
N THR A 240 3.68 3.17 3.93
CA THR A 240 2.92 3.04 5.19
C THR A 240 1.79 2.03 5.07
N LEU A 241 1.11 1.99 3.91
CA LEU A 241 0.11 0.97 3.65
C LEU A 241 0.76 -0.40 3.48
N GLU A 242 1.87 -0.49 2.76
CA GLU A 242 2.64 -1.72 2.58
C GLU A 242 3.09 -2.32 3.91
N LYS A 243 3.70 -1.50 4.79
CA LYS A 243 4.07 -1.85 6.17
C LYS A 243 2.87 -2.43 6.91
N TRP A 244 1.72 -1.77 6.80
CA TRP A 244 0.50 -2.24 7.47
C TRP A 244 -0.08 -3.54 6.89
N VAL A 245 -0.07 -3.76 5.58
CA VAL A 245 -0.62 -5.00 5.02
C VAL A 245 0.33 -6.18 5.22
N SER A 246 1.65 -5.96 5.13
CA SER A 246 2.68 -7.00 5.27
C SER A 246 3.08 -7.27 6.72
N GLY A 247 2.87 -6.31 7.62
CA GLY A 247 3.41 -6.31 8.98
C GLY A 247 4.88 -5.94 9.06
N ALA A 248 5.50 -5.52 7.96
CA ALA A 248 6.87 -5.00 7.92
C ALA A 248 6.95 -3.58 8.50
N TYR A 249 8.12 -3.19 8.98
CA TYR A 249 8.36 -1.84 9.50
C TYR A 249 9.32 -1.01 8.62
N ALA A 250 9.85 -1.66 7.57
CA ALA A 250 10.48 -1.04 6.42
C ALA A 250 9.56 -1.22 5.20
N GLY A 251 9.61 -0.28 4.27
CA GLY A 251 8.78 -0.25 3.06
C GLY A 251 9.57 -0.35 1.76
N HIS A 252 10.91 -0.33 1.82
CA HIS A 252 11.75 -0.57 0.65
C HIS A 252 13.07 -1.23 1.06
N THR A 253 13.72 -1.91 0.10
CA THR A 253 14.98 -2.62 0.35
C THR A 253 15.96 -2.46 -0.80
N ALA A 254 17.25 -2.40 -0.47
CA ALA A 254 18.33 -2.35 -1.43
C ALA A 254 19.50 -3.23 -0.98
N VAL A 255 20.45 -3.49 -1.88
CA VAL A 255 21.65 -4.28 -1.60
C VAL A 255 22.91 -3.50 -1.96
N CYS A 256 23.93 -3.60 -1.11
CA CYS A 256 25.25 -3.06 -1.39
C CYS A 256 26.08 -4.06 -2.19
N LEU A 257 26.77 -3.60 -3.24
CA LEU A 257 27.69 -4.39 -4.06
C LEU A 257 28.99 -3.62 -4.25
N ARG A 258 30.14 -4.30 -4.17
CA ARG A 258 31.43 -3.73 -4.55
C ARG A 258 31.90 -4.30 -5.87
N ASP A 259 32.37 -3.44 -6.76
CA ASP A 259 32.93 -3.89 -8.04
C ASP A 259 34.36 -4.44 -7.88
N SER A 260 34.95 -4.86 -8.99
CA SER A 260 36.33 -5.38 -9.01
C SER A 260 37.40 -4.36 -8.60
N GLU A 261 37.08 -3.07 -8.65
CA GLU A 261 37.95 -1.97 -8.21
C GLU A 261 37.75 -1.62 -6.73
N GLY A 262 36.74 -2.24 -6.10
CA GLY A 262 36.37 -2.01 -4.71
C GLY A 262 35.45 -0.82 -4.51
N LYS A 263 34.92 -0.18 -5.56
CA LYS A 263 33.95 0.92 -5.45
C LYS A 263 32.60 0.38 -5.03
N LEU A 264 31.87 1.12 -4.20
CA LEU A 264 30.57 0.73 -3.67
C LEU A 264 29.44 1.18 -4.59
N TRP A 265 28.49 0.27 -4.78
CA TRP A 265 27.28 0.43 -5.58
C TRP A 265 26.07 -0.02 -4.75
N VAL A 266 24.90 0.51 -5.08
CA VAL A 266 23.61 0.16 -4.50
C VAL A 266 22.71 -0.35 -5.62
N GLY A 267 22.23 -1.58 -5.48
CA GLY A 267 21.18 -2.14 -6.34
C GLY A 267 19.84 -2.04 -5.64
N GLU A 268 18.83 -1.49 -6.31
CA GLU A 268 17.47 -1.41 -5.81
C GLU A 268 16.44 -1.56 -6.93
N SER A 269 15.21 -1.95 -6.54
CA SER A 269 14.05 -2.03 -7.45
C SER A 269 13.05 -0.94 -7.09
N GLY A 270 12.64 -0.10 -8.04
CA GLY A 270 11.71 1.02 -7.79
C GLY A 270 12.38 2.40 -7.82
N HIS A 271 13.48 2.52 -8.56
CA HIS A 271 14.14 3.79 -8.83
C HIS A 271 13.44 4.53 -9.98
N ASP A 272 13.15 5.81 -9.81
CA ASP A 272 12.50 6.64 -10.83
C ASP A 272 13.51 7.04 -11.92
N ASN A 273 13.29 6.61 -13.16
CA ASN A 273 14.14 6.96 -14.29
C ASN A 273 13.82 8.36 -14.85
N GLU A 274 14.58 8.84 -15.83
CA GLU A 274 14.35 10.15 -16.46
C GLU A 274 12.97 10.27 -17.16
N GLN A 275 12.32 9.14 -17.42
CA GLN A 275 11.02 9.03 -18.07
C GLN A 275 9.85 8.98 -17.06
N GLY A 276 10.12 8.95 -15.75
CA GLY A 276 9.09 8.85 -14.72
C GLY A 276 8.64 7.41 -14.43
N GLU A 277 9.40 6.41 -14.86
CA GLU A 277 9.10 4.98 -14.71
C GLU A 277 9.91 4.37 -13.57
N ASP A 278 9.25 3.54 -12.75
CA ASP A 278 9.89 2.79 -11.68
C ASP A 278 10.66 1.58 -12.27
N VAL A 279 11.99 1.57 -12.16
CA VAL A 279 12.87 0.52 -12.70
C VAL A 279 13.82 -0.06 -11.65
N ILE A 280 14.41 -1.20 -11.96
CA ILE A 280 15.56 -1.72 -11.24
C ILE A 280 16.80 -0.93 -11.66
N ALA A 281 17.54 -0.40 -10.69
CA ALA A 281 18.73 0.41 -10.91
C ALA A 281 19.91 -0.09 -10.08
N VAL A 282 21.11 -0.01 -10.68
CA VAL A 282 22.39 -0.21 -9.99
C VAL A 282 23.18 1.09 -10.07
N LEU A 283 23.28 1.80 -8.95
CA LEU A 283 23.82 3.15 -8.89
C LEU A 283 25.12 3.20 -8.07
N PRO A 284 26.08 4.07 -8.42
CA PRO A 284 27.21 4.35 -7.55
C PRO A 284 26.70 4.84 -6.18
N TRP A 285 27.35 4.39 -5.09
CA TRP A 285 26.93 4.81 -3.74
C TRP A 285 26.82 6.32 -3.59
N ASP A 286 27.81 7.08 -4.07
CA ASP A 286 27.82 8.54 -3.90
C ASP A 286 26.61 9.21 -4.55
N GLU A 287 26.15 8.68 -5.68
CA GLU A 287 24.97 9.18 -6.39
C GLU A 287 23.69 8.83 -5.63
N TRP A 288 23.54 7.58 -5.21
CA TRP A 288 22.40 7.10 -4.44
C TRP A 288 22.30 7.82 -3.08
N TRP A 289 23.42 7.97 -2.38
CA TRP A 289 23.49 8.60 -1.06
C TRP A 289 23.25 10.11 -1.13
N GLU A 290 23.77 10.79 -2.16
CA GLU A 290 23.47 12.21 -2.40
C GLU A 290 21.97 12.43 -2.67
N PHE A 291 21.32 11.51 -3.38
CA PHE A 291 19.88 11.54 -3.58
C PHE A 291 19.12 11.39 -2.26
N GLU A 292 19.40 10.34 -1.48
CA GLU A 292 18.73 10.06 -0.20
C GLU A 292 18.92 11.18 0.83
N LEU A 293 20.08 11.86 0.81
CA LEU A 293 20.36 12.97 1.73
C LEU A 293 19.70 14.29 1.32
N ASN A 294 19.75 14.64 0.03
CA ASN A 294 19.50 16.01 -0.42
C ASN A 294 18.33 16.16 -1.40
N LYS A 295 17.88 15.07 -2.03
CA LYS A 295 16.81 15.11 -3.05
C LYS A 295 15.55 14.36 -2.62
N ASP A 296 15.67 13.33 -1.79
CA ASP A 296 14.51 12.58 -1.33
C ASP A 296 13.67 13.38 -0.32
N ASP A 297 12.51 13.86 -0.77
CA ASP A 297 11.57 14.62 0.04
C ASP A 297 10.59 13.74 0.84
N SER A 298 10.73 12.43 0.80
CA SER A 298 9.85 11.46 1.49
C SER A 298 10.22 11.19 2.96
N ASN A 299 11.26 11.86 3.47
CA ASN A 299 11.81 11.69 4.81
C ASN A 299 12.27 10.23 5.05
N PRO A 300 13.31 9.77 4.31
CA PRO A 300 13.78 8.40 4.39
C PRO A 300 14.50 8.09 5.71
N HIS A 301 14.27 6.88 6.21
CA HIS A 301 14.97 6.28 7.33
C HIS A 301 15.64 5.01 6.82
N ILE A 302 16.96 4.90 7.01
CA ILE A 302 17.75 3.86 6.37
C ILE A 302 18.56 3.13 7.42
N ALA A 303 18.46 1.80 7.43
CA ALA A 303 19.25 0.91 8.25
C ALA A 303 20.09 -0.03 7.38
N LEU A 304 21.38 -0.09 7.67
CA LEU A 304 22.29 -1.11 7.16
C LEU A 304 22.22 -2.35 8.06
N LEU A 305 22.03 -3.50 7.43
CA LEU A 305 21.98 -4.82 8.04
C LEU A 305 23.18 -5.63 7.50
N PRO A 306 24.32 -5.62 8.21
CA PRO A 306 25.50 -6.34 7.74
C PRO A 306 25.27 -7.84 7.70
N LEU A 307 25.78 -8.54 6.67
CA LEU A 307 25.72 -10.00 6.63
C LEU A 307 26.56 -10.64 7.76
N HIS A 308 26.00 -11.67 8.39
CA HIS A 308 26.74 -12.52 9.32
C HIS A 308 27.99 -13.12 8.62
N PRO A 309 29.13 -13.27 9.30
CA PRO A 309 30.35 -13.80 8.69
C PRO A 309 30.18 -15.15 7.97
N ASP A 310 29.35 -16.04 8.51
CA ASP A 310 29.09 -17.36 7.90
C ASP A 310 28.27 -17.25 6.60
N MET A 311 27.40 -16.25 6.48
CA MET A 311 26.62 -15.99 5.27
C MET A 311 27.45 -15.24 4.24
N ARG A 312 28.26 -14.29 4.70
CA ARG A 312 29.26 -13.59 3.87
C ARG A 312 30.24 -14.55 3.21
N ALA A 313 30.66 -15.60 3.92
CA ALA A 313 31.52 -16.64 3.35
C ALA A 313 30.85 -17.48 2.25
N LYS A 314 29.51 -17.50 2.21
CA LYS A 314 28.71 -18.21 1.21
C LYS A 314 28.22 -17.30 0.09
N PHE A 315 28.29 -15.98 0.28
CA PHE A 315 27.83 -14.99 -0.69
C PHE A 315 28.68 -15.06 -1.95
N ASN A 316 28.03 -15.26 -3.10
CA ASN A 316 28.69 -15.31 -4.39
C ASN A 316 28.60 -13.94 -5.07
N GLU A 317 29.64 -13.13 -4.88
CA GLU A 317 29.71 -11.76 -5.40
C GLU A 317 29.65 -11.70 -6.93
N THR A 318 30.26 -12.66 -7.64
CA THR A 318 30.21 -12.71 -9.10
C THR A 318 28.80 -12.97 -9.60
N ALA A 319 28.10 -13.95 -9.03
CA ALA A 319 26.72 -14.24 -9.41
C ALA A 319 25.78 -13.07 -9.08
N ALA A 320 26.00 -12.40 -7.94
CA ALA A 320 25.22 -11.23 -7.56
C ALA A 320 25.38 -10.08 -8.56
N TRP A 321 26.58 -9.83 -9.07
CA TRP A 321 26.82 -8.85 -10.14
C TRP A 321 26.19 -9.25 -11.46
N GLU A 322 26.33 -10.51 -11.88
CA GLU A 322 25.67 -11.02 -13.09
C GLU A 322 24.15 -10.86 -13.03
N HIS A 323 23.55 -11.12 -11.87
CA HIS A 323 22.11 -10.89 -11.64
C HIS A 323 21.77 -9.39 -11.73
N ALA A 324 22.47 -8.55 -10.96
CA ALA A 324 22.22 -7.12 -10.88
C ALA A 324 22.33 -6.44 -12.26
N GLU A 325 23.34 -6.79 -13.06
CA GLU A 325 23.50 -6.30 -14.42
C GLU A 325 22.39 -6.78 -15.36
N SER A 326 21.93 -8.02 -15.21
CA SER A 326 20.86 -8.59 -16.06
C SER A 326 19.50 -7.94 -15.81
N MET A 327 19.27 -7.46 -14.58
CA MET A 327 18.03 -6.83 -14.14
C MET A 327 18.07 -5.30 -14.24
N ASN A 328 19.25 -4.68 -14.40
CA ASN A 328 19.36 -3.24 -14.51
C ASN A 328 18.54 -2.67 -15.70
N GLY A 329 17.71 -1.67 -15.42
CA GLY A 329 16.77 -1.07 -16.37
C GLY A 329 15.51 -1.90 -16.66
N LYS A 330 15.29 -3.03 -15.97
CA LYS A 330 14.05 -3.79 -16.06
C LYS A 330 12.93 -3.15 -15.24
N PRO A 331 11.65 -3.42 -15.58
CA PRO A 331 10.51 -2.89 -14.84
C PRO A 331 10.49 -3.31 -13.37
N TYR A 332 10.03 -2.40 -12.51
CA TYR A 332 9.67 -2.68 -11.13
C TYR A 332 8.40 -3.54 -11.05
N GLU A 333 8.45 -4.62 -10.26
CA GLU A 333 7.25 -5.34 -9.89
C GLU A 333 6.75 -4.87 -8.54
N SER A 334 5.57 -4.25 -8.53
CA SER A 334 4.88 -4.01 -7.28
C SER A 334 4.44 -5.34 -6.71
N ILE A 335 4.87 -5.63 -5.49
CA ILE A 335 4.36 -6.76 -4.72
C ILE A 335 2.82 -6.72 -4.77
N VAL A 336 2.20 -7.79 -5.25
CA VAL A 336 0.74 -7.98 -5.31
C VAL A 336 0.17 -8.24 -3.90
N LEU A 337 0.79 -7.68 -2.87
CA LEU A 337 0.34 -7.80 -1.49
C LEU A 337 -0.73 -6.73 -1.24
N LEU A 338 -1.95 -7.13 -1.59
CA LEU A 338 -3.17 -6.74 -0.87
C LEU A 338 -3.51 -5.25 -0.92
N TYR A 339 -3.57 -4.68 -2.12
CA TYR A 339 -4.51 -3.58 -2.29
C TYR A 339 -5.93 -4.12 -2.07
N VAL A 340 -6.67 -3.47 -1.18
CA VAL A 340 -8.13 -3.71 -1.06
C VAL A 340 -8.70 -3.52 -2.46
N ALA A 341 -9.49 -4.47 -2.97
CA ALA A 341 -10.05 -4.43 -4.32
C ALA A 341 -10.68 -3.06 -4.67
N SER A 342 -11.23 -2.35 -3.67
CA SER A 342 -11.75 -1.00 -3.80
C SER A 342 -10.71 0.06 -4.20
N VAL A 343 -9.47 -0.03 -3.68
CA VAL A 343 -8.35 0.84 -4.06
C VAL A 343 -7.87 0.48 -5.47
N MET A 344 -7.75 -0.82 -5.78
CA MET A 344 -7.38 -1.29 -7.12
C MET A 344 -8.37 -0.79 -8.19
N THR A 345 -9.67 -0.78 -7.89
CA THR A 345 -10.71 -0.28 -8.81
C THR A 345 -10.56 1.22 -9.10
N VAL A 346 -10.32 2.04 -8.06
CA VAL A 346 -10.11 3.49 -8.24
C VAL A 346 -8.81 3.75 -9.02
N TRP A 347 -7.74 3.05 -8.69
CA TRP A 347 -6.43 3.23 -9.32
C TRP A 347 -6.40 2.74 -10.77
N ASN A 348 -7.06 1.63 -11.09
CA ASN A 348 -7.29 1.14 -12.46
C ASN A 348 -7.88 2.23 -13.37
N GLN A 349 -8.73 3.10 -12.82
CA GLN A 349 -9.37 4.18 -13.58
C GLN A 349 -8.51 5.44 -13.65
N MET A 350 -7.75 5.72 -12.59
CA MET A 350 -6.89 6.91 -12.54
C MET A 350 -5.60 6.74 -13.34
N GLN A 351 -5.00 5.54 -13.33
CA GLN A 351 -3.72 5.22 -13.96
C GLN A 351 -3.79 3.81 -14.61
N PRO A 352 -4.57 3.63 -15.68
CA PRO A 352 -4.86 2.31 -16.26
C PRO A 352 -3.62 1.59 -16.78
N ALA A 353 -2.66 2.31 -17.37
CA ALA A 353 -1.41 1.71 -17.87
C ALA A 353 -0.54 1.17 -16.73
N TYR A 354 -0.40 1.96 -15.65
CA TYR A 354 0.36 1.54 -14.46
C TYR A 354 -0.32 0.34 -13.77
N ALA A 355 -1.64 0.40 -13.61
CA ALA A 355 -2.41 -0.64 -12.96
C ALA A 355 -2.44 -1.98 -13.75
N ALA A 356 -2.45 -1.91 -15.09
CA ALA A 356 -2.35 -3.09 -15.94
C ALA A 356 -1.03 -3.84 -15.73
N ASN A 357 0.07 -3.11 -15.61
CA ASN A 357 1.40 -3.66 -15.36
C ASN A 357 1.54 -4.14 -13.90
N MET A 358 0.90 -3.49 -12.93
CA MET A 358 1.06 -3.82 -11.51
C MET A 358 0.36 -5.11 -11.05
N TRP A 359 -0.81 -5.47 -11.59
CA TRP A 359 -1.56 -6.63 -11.06
C TRP A 359 -2.37 -7.42 -12.08
N ASN A 360 -2.79 -6.85 -13.22
CA ASN A 360 -3.67 -7.58 -14.13
C ASN A 360 -2.99 -8.83 -14.72
N GLU A 361 -1.74 -8.70 -15.19
CA GLU A 361 -1.03 -9.83 -15.79
C GLU A 361 -0.72 -10.92 -14.75
N ALA A 362 -0.27 -10.52 -13.55
CA ALA A 362 0.01 -11.45 -12.46
C ALA A 362 -1.26 -12.20 -11.97
N LEU A 363 -2.41 -11.52 -11.89
CA LEU A 363 -3.69 -12.16 -11.55
C LEU A 363 -4.15 -13.13 -12.66
N ASN A 364 -3.95 -12.77 -13.92
CA ASN A 364 -4.23 -13.65 -15.05
C ASN A 364 -3.36 -14.92 -15.00
N LYS A 365 -2.05 -14.80 -14.74
CA LYS A 365 -1.16 -15.96 -14.57
C LYS A 365 -1.59 -16.86 -13.42
N ARG A 366 -1.95 -16.30 -12.25
CA ARG A 366 -2.48 -17.06 -11.09
C ARG A 366 -3.76 -17.83 -11.45
N LEU A 367 -4.64 -17.23 -12.27
CA LEU A 367 -5.88 -17.85 -12.72
C LEU A 367 -5.70 -18.75 -13.96
N GLY A 368 -4.54 -18.72 -14.61
CA GLY A 368 -4.32 -19.39 -15.90
C GLY A 368 -5.17 -18.81 -17.04
N THR A 369 -5.45 -17.52 -17.01
CA THR A 369 -6.14 -16.76 -18.07
C THR A 369 -5.19 -15.76 -18.73
N GLU A 370 -5.62 -15.11 -19.81
CA GLU A 370 -4.86 -14.06 -20.48
C GLU A 370 -5.79 -12.91 -20.87
N GLY A 371 -5.36 -11.66 -20.65
CA GLY A 371 -6.04 -10.47 -21.16
C GLY A 371 -7.33 -10.06 -20.44
N LEU A 372 -7.67 -10.67 -19.29
CA LEU A 372 -8.80 -10.23 -18.48
C LEU A 372 -8.44 -8.99 -17.65
N ASP A 373 -9.33 -8.01 -17.59
CA ASP A 373 -9.19 -6.89 -16.67
C ASP A 373 -9.64 -7.28 -15.25
N LEU A 374 -9.42 -6.40 -14.25
CA LEU A 374 -9.75 -6.72 -12.86
C LEU A 374 -11.24 -7.09 -12.65
N PRO A 375 -12.24 -6.35 -13.18
CA PRO A 375 -13.64 -6.78 -13.13
C PRO A 375 -13.88 -8.18 -13.70
N ASP A 376 -13.34 -8.49 -14.88
CA ASP A 376 -13.51 -9.79 -15.52
C ASP A 376 -12.82 -10.91 -14.74
N LEU A 377 -11.64 -10.65 -14.18
CA LEU A 377 -10.93 -11.57 -13.29
C LEU A 377 -11.75 -11.91 -12.04
N LEU A 378 -12.41 -10.92 -11.43
CA LEU A 378 -13.27 -11.14 -10.27
C LEU A 378 -14.45 -12.04 -10.60
N VAL A 379 -15.10 -11.82 -11.76
CA VAL A 379 -16.23 -12.63 -12.23
C VAL A 379 -15.78 -14.05 -12.57
N GLU A 380 -14.67 -14.21 -13.30
CA GLU A 380 -14.12 -15.52 -13.68
C GLU A 380 -13.71 -16.33 -12.44
N THR A 381 -13.11 -15.67 -11.44
CA THR A 381 -12.76 -16.30 -10.16
C THR A 381 -14.01 -16.86 -9.45
N GLU A 382 -15.08 -16.06 -9.40
CA GLU A 382 -16.37 -16.48 -8.83
C GLU A 382 -17.00 -17.63 -9.65
N MET A 383 -16.95 -17.58 -10.99
CA MET A 383 -17.45 -18.64 -11.87
C MET A 383 -16.73 -19.98 -11.64
N ARG A 384 -15.44 -19.94 -11.26
CA ARG A 384 -14.65 -21.11 -10.90
C ARG A 384 -14.88 -21.58 -9.46
N GLY A 385 -15.79 -20.95 -8.72
CA GLY A 385 -16.12 -21.30 -7.34
C GLY A 385 -15.02 -20.95 -6.34
N SER A 386 -14.12 -20.03 -6.68
CA SER A 386 -13.07 -19.51 -5.80
C SER A 386 -13.41 -18.08 -5.37
N SER A 387 -12.75 -17.59 -4.33
CA SER A 387 -12.82 -16.18 -3.92
C SER A 387 -11.60 -15.40 -4.39
N PHE A 388 -11.74 -14.07 -4.53
CA PHE A 388 -10.60 -13.21 -4.86
C PHE A 388 -9.49 -13.30 -3.79
N ALA A 389 -9.86 -13.48 -2.52
CA ALA A 389 -8.90 -13.70 -1.44
C ALA A 389 -8.09 -14.99 -1.65
N GLU A 390 -8.73 -16.08 -2.09
CA GLU A 390 -8.04 -17.34 -2.40
C GLU A 390 -7.17 -17.22 -3.66
N LEU A 391 -7.59 -16.47 -4.68
CA LEU A 391 -6.76 -16.19 -5.86
C LEU A 391 -5.44 -15.52 -5.46
N LEU A 392 -5.49 -14.56 -4.53
CA LEU A 392 -4.31 -13.86 -4.01
C LEU A 392 -3.40 -14.76 -3.14
N THR A 393 -3.85 -15.96 -2.74
CA THR A 393 -2.98 -16.92 -2.01
C THR A 393 -2.16 -17.82 -2.93
N ILE A 394 -2.40 -17.78 -4.24
CA ILE A 394 -1.60 -18.55 -5.20
C ILE A 394 -0.25 -17.83 -5.34
N PRO A 395 0.86 -18.47 -4.90
CA PRO A 395 2.16 -17.81 -4.88
C PRO A 395 2.64 -17.60 -6.31
N GLU A 396 3.09 -16.39 -6.58
CA GLU A 396 3.86 -16.08 -7.75
C GLU A 396 5.15 -16.91 -7.81
N GLN A 397 5.65 -17.17 -9.02
CA GLN A 397 6.87 -17.95 -9.22
C GLN A 397 7.94 -17.05 -9.82
N ASP A 398 9.17 -17.16 -9.31
CA ASP A 398 10.34 -16.35 -9.69
C ASP A 398 10.73 -16.54 -11.18
N ASP A 399 10.25 -17.58 -11.85
CA ASP A 399 10.47 -17.85 -13.27
C ASP A 399 9.41 -17.24 -14.19
N TRP A 400 8.38 -16.59 -13.65
CA TRP A 400 7.37 -15.91 -14.44
C TRP A 400 7.99 -14.74 -15.21
N VAL A 401 7.58 -14.60 -16.47
CA VAL A 401 7.97 -13.51 -17.36
C VAL A 401 6.72 -12.82 -17.83
N TYR A 402 6.70 -11.50 -17.69
CA TYR A 402 5.60 -10.64 -18.05
C TYR A 402 5.77 -10.07 -19.47
N SER A 403 4.73 -9.44 -19.99
CA SER A 403 4.72 -8.89 -21.35
C SER A 403 5.77 -7.80 -21.60
N ASP A 404 6.19 -7.09 -20.55
CA ASP A 404 7.25 -6.09 -20.52
C ASP A 404 8.63 -6.65 -20.10
N GLY A 405 8.70 -7.93 -19.75
CA GLY A 405 9.93 -8.68 -19.51
C GLY A 405 9.98 -9.35 -18.15
N LYS A 406 11.20 -9.57 -17.64
CA LYS A 406 11.40 -9.95 -16.25
C LYS A 406 11.27 -8.70 -15.39
N SER A 407 10.63 -8.86 -14.25
CA SER A 407 10.49 -7.85 -13.21
C SER A 407 10.83 -8.49 -11.86
N ALA A 408 11.11 -7.68 -10.86
CA ALA A 408 11.34 -8.17 -9.51
C ALA A 408 10.96 -7.10 -8.50
N SER A 409 10.32 -7.52 -7.40
CA SER A 409 10.13 -6.66 -6.24
C SER A 409 11.47 -6.34 -5.57
N CYS A 410 11.49 -5.33 -4.70
CA CYS A 410 12.71 -4.94 -3.99
C CYS A 410 13.32 -6.09 -3.18
N VAL A 411 12.50 -6.94 -2.56
CA VAL A 411 12.99 -8.11 -1.79
C VAL A 411 13.46 -9.21 -2.71
N ALA A 412 12.70 -9.52 -3.77
CA ALA A 412 13.05 -10.58 -4.71
C ALA A 412 14.37 -10.28 -5.43
N PHE A 413 14.59 -9.02 -5.81
CA PHE A 413 15.85 -8.55 -6.40
C PHE A 413 17.04 -8.72 -5.45
N VAL A 414 16.86 -8.43 -4.15
CA VAL A 414 17.94 -8.53 -3.16
C VAL A 414 18.21 -9.97 -2.73
N LEU A 415 17.19 -10.82 -2.66
CA LEU A 415 17.25 -12.17 -2.11
C LEU A 415 17.12 -13.27 -3.16
N GLU A 416 17.79 -13.19 -4.31
CA GLU A 416 17.82 -14.30 -5.26
C GLU A 416 18.55 -15.53 -4.67
N ILE A 417 17.78 -16.43 -4.06
CA ILE A 417 18.25 -17.64 -3.37
C ILE A 417 17.48 -18.87 -3.87
N SER A 418 17.83 -20.07 -3.38
CA SER A 418 17.26 -21.33 -3.89
C SER A 418 15.80 -21.62 -3.51
N ILE A 419 15.03 -20.62 -3.06
CA ILE A 419 13.60 -20.71 -2.75
C ILE A 419 12.85 -19.58 -3.46
N GLN A 420 11.54 -19.75 -3.68
CA GLN A 420 10.70 -18.72 -4.28
C GLN A 420 10.61 -17.50 -3.36
N VAL A 421 11.21 -16.38 -3.75
CA VAL A 421 11.25 -15.13 -2.95
C VAL A 421 10.37 -14.03 -3.50
N THR A 422 9.73 -14.22 -4.66
CA THR A 422 8.85 -13.20 -5.26
C THR A 422 7.74 -12.76 -4.31
N GLU A 423 7.22 -13.68 -3.47
CA GLU A 423 6.16 -13.40 -2.48
C GLU A 423 6.69 -13.04 -1.09
N PHE A 424 8.02 -12.90 -0.90
CA PHE A 424 8.57 -12.50 0.40
C PHE A 424 8.23 -11.05 0.69
N THR A 425 7.70 -10.81 1.89
CA THR A 425 7.60 -9.44 2.41
C THR A 425 8.97 -8.95 2.88
N ILE A 426 9.10 -7.64 3.03
CA ILE A 426 10.29 -7.03 3.65
C ILE A 426 10.50 -7.56 5.07
N LYS A 427 9.41 -7.89 5.79
CA LYS A 427 9.48 -8.54 7.10
C LYS A 427 10.14 -9.89 7.04
N ASP A 428 9.80 -10.70 6.04
CA ASP A 428 10.40 -12.02 5.86
C ASP A 428 11.89 -11.87 5.63
N ALA A 429 12.30 -10.94 4.76
CA ALA A 429 13.69 -10.65 4.47
C ALA A 429 14.51 -10.30 5.72
N TYR A 430 14.13 -9.26 6.47
CA TYR A 430 14.93 -8.84 7.63
C TYR A 430 14.83 -9.80 8.82
N SER A 431 13.84 -10.71 8.84
CA SER A 431 13.69 -11.71 9.90
C SER A 431 14.62 -12.91 9.73
N LEU A 432 15.13 -13.15 8.52
CA LEU A 432 16.07 -14.25 8.25
C LEU A 432 17.37 -14.07 9.04
N LYS A 433 17.95 -15.21 9.46
CA LYS A 433 19.23 -15.28 10.16
C LYS A 433 20.43 -15.08 9.24
N PHE A 434 20.33 -14.08 8.36
CA PHE A 434 21.37 -13.72 7.42
C PHE A 434 22.32 -12.66 7.96
N PHE A 435 21.82 -11.86 8.90
CA PHE A 435 22.50 -10.65 9.34
C PHE A 435 23.31 -10.86 10.62
N GLU A 436 24.18 -9.90 10.93
CA GLU A 436 24.97 -9.90 12.14
C GLU A 436 24.07 -9.85 13.38
N ASN A 437 24.40 -10.64 14.40
CA ASN A 437 23.67 -10.70 15.67
C ASN A 437 24.55 -10.33 16.87
N ASN A 438 25.85 -10.14 16.66
CA ASN A 438 26.80 -9.73 17.67
C ASN A 438 27.14 -8.24 17.48
N SER A 439 26.65 -7.40 18.40
CA SER A 439 26.90 -5.95 18.39
C SER A 439 28.38 -5.58 18.36
N SER A 440 29.27 -6.41 18.92
CA SER A 440 30.73 -6.16 18.89
C SER A 440 31.36 -6.31 17.50
N ARG A 441 30.63 -6.90 16.54
CA ARG A 441 31.07 -7.08 15.14
C ARG A 441 30.45 -6.06 14.20
N LEU A 442 29.44 -5.31 14.63
CA LEU A 442 28.91 -4.19 13.85
C LEU A 442 30.01 -3.13 13.63
N PRO A 443 29.93 -2.34 12.53
CA PRO A 443 30.82 -1.21 12.32
C PRO A 443 30.83 -0.27 13.52
N LYS A 444 31.99 0.31 13.86
CA LYS A 444 32.10 1.17 15.05
C LYS A 444 31.15 2.36 15.02
N TRP A 445 30.97 2.96 13.85
CA TRP A 445 30.05 4.09 13.66
C TRP A 445 28.58 3.71 13.90
N SER A 446 28.25 2.42 13.99
CA SER A 446 26.91 1.96 14.32
C SER A 446 26.55 2.37 15.75
N ASN A 447 25.40 3.00 15.92
CA ASN A 447 24.89 3.46 17.22
C ASN A 447 25.71 4.58 17.90
N ASP A 448 26.81 5.08 17.29
CA ASP A 448 27.69 6.11 17.90
C ASP A 448 26.98 7.45 18.21
N GLY A 449 25.84 7.70 17.56
CA GLY A 449 25.07 8.94 17.71
C GLY A 449 23.75 8.80 18.48
N ASP A 450 23.43 7.63 19.03
CA ASP A 450 22.12 7.32 19.63
C ASP A 450 22.27 6.83 21.08
N ASP A 451 21.31 7.13 21.95
CA ASP A 451 21.29 6.69 23.35
C ASP A 451 20.76 5.25 23.51
N VAL A 452 20.21 4.69 22.43
CA VAL A 452 19.69 3.33 22.36
C VAL A 452 20.53 2.51 21.38
N GLU A 453 21.09 1.41 21.87
CA GLU A 453 21.80 0.44 21.03
C GLU A 453 20.80 -0.41 20.23
N LEU A 454 20.81 -0.26 18.91
CA LEU A 454 20.05 -1.11 18.00
C LEU A 454 20.88 -2.36 17.59
N PRO A 455 20.23 -3.50 17.28
CA PRO A 455 20.91 -4.70 16.83
C PRO A 455 21.40 -4.61 15.36
N PHE A 456 21.14 -3.49 14.69
CA PHE A 456 21.54 -3.15 13.33
C PHE A 456 21.97 -1.68 13.27
N CYS A 457 22.48 -1.22 12.12
CA CYS A 457 23.08 0.11 12.01
C CYS A 457 22.13 1.10 11.33
N GLN A 458 21.45 1.98 12.07
CA GLN A 458 20.62 3.02 11.45
C GLN A 458 21.47 4.22 10.98
N ILE A 459 21.67 4.32 9.67
CA ILE A 459 22.58 5.29 9.03
C ILE A 459 21.93 6.63 8.71
N GLN A 460 20.61 6.66 8.50
CA GLN A 460 19.86 7.89 8.22
C GLN A 460 18.47 7.87 8.88
N GLY A 461 17.96 9.06 9.21
CA GLY A 461 16.55 9.29 9.52
C GLY A 461 16.33 9.85 10.93
N ARG A 462 15.29 10.67 11.04
CA ARG A 462 14.93 11.41 12.26
C ARG A 462 14.34 10.52 13.35
N TYR A 463 13.57 9.51 12.97
CA TYR A 463 12.93 8.58 13.89
C TYR A 463 13.70 7.26 13.97
N ARG A 464 13.68 6.61 15.13
CA ARG A 464 14.32 5.33 15.36
C ARG A 464 13.56 4.26 14.59
N MET A 465 14.28 3.51 13.77
CA MET A 465 13.73 2.38 13.04
C MET A 465 13.52 1.20 13.98
N GLU A 466 12.44 0.49 13.75
CA GLU A 466 12.11 -0.75 14.43
C GLU A 466 12.05 -1.84 13.37
N LEU A 467 12.66 -3.01 13.62
CA LEU A 467 12.57 -4.18 12.74
C LEU A 467 12.12 -5.39 13.57
N PRO A 468 10.83 -5.49 13.93
CA PRO A 468 10.35 -6.54 14.82
C PRO A 468 10.54 -7.93 14.22
N GLY A 469 11.26 -8.81 14.92
CA GLY A 469 11.62 -10.14 14.40
C GLY A 469 12.95 -10.18 13.65
N TYR A 470 13.71 -9.08 13.63
CA TYR A 470 15.06 -9.02 13.07
C TYR A 470 15.91 -10.23 13.47
N ASN A 471 16.43 -10.95 12.47
CA ASN A 471 17.43 -12.00 12.65
C ASN A 471 16.97 -13.15 13.58
N THR A 472 15.69 -13.55 13.49
CA THR A 472 15.09 -14.57 14.38
C THR A 472 14.79 -15.90 13.69
N MET A 473 14.75 -15.95 12.35
CA MET A 473 14.25 -17.10 11.59
C MET A 473 15.32 -17.78 10.74
N ASP A 474 15.39 -19.10 10.82
CA ASP A 474 16.17 -19.90 9.89
C ASP A 474 15.43 -20.05 8.56
N LEU A 475 16.16 -20.10 7.45
CA LEU A 475 15.59 -20.37 6.13
C LEU A 475 15.10 -21.81 6.04
N TYR A 476 13.93 -22.05 5.44
CA TYR A 476 13.40 -23.40 5.22
C TYR A 476 12.62 -23.51 3.90
N PRO A 477 12.40 -24.73 3.38
CA PRO A 477 11.67 -24.93 2.11
C PRO A 477 10.21 -24.52 2.22
N HIS A 478 9.64 -23.95 1.15
CA HIS A 478 8.24 -23.50 1.09
C HIS A 478 7.87 -22.51 2.21
N MET A 479 8.85 -21.68 2.60
CA MET A 479 8.70 -20.69 3.65
C MET A 479 7.54 -19.75 3.34
N ASN A 480 6.68 -19.52 4.33
CA ASN A 480 5.54 -18.62 4.29
C ASN A 480 4.38 -18.95 3.33
N GLU A 481 4.50 -19.96 2.45
CA GLU A 481 3.43 -20.35 1.51
C GLU A 481 2.10 -20.72 2.18
N ARG A 482 2.13 -21.09 3.48
CA ARG A 482 0.94 -21.47 4.26
C ARG A 482 0.73 -20.60 5.50
N CYS A 483 1.46 -19.50 5.60
CA CYS A 483 1.48 -18.67 6.80
C CYS A 483 0.56 -17.47 6.65
N PRO A 484 -0.46 -17.32 7.52
CA PRO A 484 -1.27 -16.12 7.49
C PRO A 484 -0.44 -14.91 7.92
N SER A 485 -0.49 -13.83 7.15
CA SER A 485 0.09 -12.53 7.52
C SER A 485 -0.92 -11.43 7.25
N LEU A 486 -1.96 -11.34 8.10
CA LEU A 486 -2.99 -10.32 7.97
C LEU A 486 -2.97 -9.36 9.16
N PRO A 487 -3.17 -8.04 8.92
CA PRO A 487 -3.34 -7.07 9.97
C PRO A 487 -4.59 -7.36 10.83
N PRO A 488 -4.63 -6.89 12.09
CA PRO A 488 -3.57 -6.17 12.80
C PRO A 488 -2.61 -7.09 13.57
N LYS A 489 -2.83 -8.41 13.56
CA LYS A 489 -2.12 -9.33 14.45
C LYS A 489 -0.89 -9.99 13.82
N TYR A 490 -0.86 -10.12 12.49
CA TYR A 490 0.23 -10.79 11.76
C TYR A 490 0.62 -12.13 12.42
N SER A 491 -0.41 -12.86 12.84
CA SER A 491 -0.27 -14.07 13.65
C SER A 491 0.47 -15.12 12.83
N ARG A 492 1.61 -15.60 13.33
CA ARG A 492 2.30 -16.76 12.78
C ARG A 492 2.01 -17.99 13.67
N PRO A 493 1.15 -18.92 13.24
CA PRO A 493 0.90 -20.17 13.94
C PRO A 493 2.17 -21.02 14.06
N SER A 494 2.20 -22.00 14.98
CA SER A 494 3.36 -22.88 15.18
C SER A 494 3.51 -23.97 14.10
N ASP A 495 2.47 -24.18 13.29
CA ASP A 495 2.45 -25.08 12.14
C ASP A 495 2.83 -24.37 10.82
N CYS A 496 3.25 -23.11 10.92
CA CYS A 496 4.22 -22.49 10.02
C CYS A 496 5.64 -23.01 10.29
#